data_AF-A0A6J6XQQ6-F1
#
_entry.id   AF-A0A6J6XQQ6-F1
#
_cell.length_a   1.000
_cell.length_b   1.000
_cell.length_c   1.000
_cell.angle_alpha   90.00
_cell.angle_beta   90.00
_cell.angle_gamma   90.00
#
_symmetry.space_group_name_H-M   'P 1'
#
loop_
_entity.id
_entity.type
_entity.pdbx_description
1 polymer ?
#
loop_
_entity_poly.entity_id
_entity_poly.type
_entity_poly.pdbx_seq_one_letter_code
_entity_poly.pdbx_strand_id
1 'polypeptide(L)'
;MIENNPITRLSGTYQHKLLNKIKSTFTDDEQQLFVASFYCYIKYDQRNDFVIDLDDVWKWLGFSQKYNAKHMLEKQFVIDIDYKIIAPECSGAKNDTRGGHNKEIIMLTIRTFKLYCLKAGTKKADQIHEYYIKLEELLQEVIHEESSELKLQLEHKTVELNNHIITTTIEKERIREKTLLEQFHNNTQCVYYGIIDNLSENNEKIIKFGNSNNLKTRVKQHKDTYLNFRLINAFKVDNKLQIENAIKENVFFSQRQRTITIRGKKYVELLNIDNIGFIEIDKVIKEIISGIEYSPENYIKLLDENKLLKAQIEKTQEINLTNDLILLKYENDRIKKENLTLIKKYNALKKRTKDDGNNDLITYDDVCVIDTPLHVSKVEIEKYGNVIKSLKKNIKNKQGLYNINGVDYELLEGTRQEVWEGKAYQTAGALLKHNLTINKKGNVVSKKKCIQETIDNRFIKYGVNLPAQDKDILT
;
A
#
# COMPACT_ATOMS: atom_id res chain seq x y z
N MET A 1 4.55 -22.30 -63.05
CA MET A 1 3.65 -21.46 -62.23
C MET A 1 2.22 -22.00 -62.24
N ILE A 2 2.01 -23.26 -61.84
CA ILE A 2 0.69 -23.93 -61.81
C ILE A 2 0.23 -24.22 -60.36
N GLU A 3 1.02 -23.82 -59.34
CA GLU A 3 0.73 -24.13 -57.94
C GLU A 3 -0.05 -23.03 -57.19
N ASN A 4 -0.29 -21.87 -57.79
CA ASN A 4 -1.01 -20.75 -57.16
C ASN A 4 -2.45 -20.60 -57.67
N ASN A 5 -3.14 -21.71 -57.88
CA ASN A 5 -4.56 -21.69 -58.19
C ASN A 5 -5.37 -21.77 -56.88
N PRO A 6 -6.33 -20.87 -56.58
CA PRO A 6 -7.10 -20.86 -55.32
C PRO A 6 -7.87 -22.16 -55.01
N ILE A 7 -7.87 -23.14 -55.91
CA ILE A 7 -8.38 -24.51 -55.72
C ILE A 7 -7.46 -25.37 -54.83
N THR A 8 -6.21 -24.97 -54.56
CA THR A 8 -5.34 -25.64 -53.56
C THR A 8 -5.75 -25.39 -52.10
N ARG A 9 -6.86 -24.67 -51.85
CA ARG A 9 -7.38 -24.37 -50.51
C ARG A 9 -8.55 -25.24 -50.03
N LEU A 10 -8.78 -26.39 -50.68
CA LEU A 10 -9.50 -27.53 -50.11
C LEU A 10 -8.52 -28.71 -50.09
N SER A 11 -8.38 -29.41 -48.98
CA SER A 11 -7.37 -30.46 -48.80
C SER A 11 -7.41 -31.46 -49.96
N GLY A 12 -6.25 -32.00 -50.37
CA GLY A 12 -6.19 -33.01 -51.44
C GLY A 12 -7.08 -34.23 -51.20
N THR A 13 -7.49 -34.46 -49.94
CA THR A 13 -8.45 -35.49 -49.53
C THR A 13 -9.89 -35.19 -49.96
N TYR A 14 -10.36 -33.94 -49.77
CA TYR A 14 -11.72 -33.51 -50.12
C TYR A 14 -11.97 -33.68 -51.64
N GLN A 15 -11.01 -33.25 -52.44
CA GLN A 15 -11.06 -33.36 -53.89
C GLN A 15 -11.12 -34.82 -54.34
N HIS A 16 -10.35 -35.70 -53.70
CA HIS A 16 -10.34 -37.12 -54.02
C HIS A 16 -11.68 -37.78 -53.69
N LYS A 17 -12.30 -37.45 -52.56
CA LYS A 17 -13.57 -38.02 -52.12
C LYS A 17 -14.73 -37.65 -53.03
N LEU A 18 -14.85 -36.36 -53.37
CA LEU A 18 -15.87 -35.86 -54.30
C LEU A 18 -15.71 -36.49 -55.68
N LEU A 19 -14.50 -36.53 -56.23
CA LEU A 19 -14.24 -37.11 -57.55
C LEU A 19 -14.52 -38.62 -57.58
N ASN A 20 -14.17 -39.35 -56.53
CA ASN A 20 -14.46 -40.78 -56.43
C ASN A 20 -15.97 -41.04 -56.38
N LYS A 21 -16.73 -40.29 -55.57
CA LYS A 21 -18.19 -40.43 -55.51
C LYS A 21 -18.85 -40.05 -56.84
N ILE A 22 -18.39 -38.99 -57.51
CA ILE A 22 -18.88 -38.65 -58.85
C ILE A 22 -18.63 -39.82 -59.82
N LYS A 23 -17.41 -40.38 -59.82
CA LYS A 23 -17.04 -41.50 -60.69
C LYS A 23 -17.86 -42.78 -60.43
N SER A 24 -18.25 -43.05 -59.18
CA SER A 24 -19.06 -44.23 -58.85
C SER A 24 -20.56 -44.04 -59.09
N THR A 25 -21.06 -42.81 -58.94
CA THR A 25 -22.50 -42.55 -58.85
C THR A 25 -23.07 -41.97 -60.16
N PHE A 26 -22.26 -41.27 -60.95
CA PHE A 26 -22.69 -40.57 -62.17
C PHE A 26 -22.40 -41.41 -63.42
N THR A 27 -23.30 -41.37 -64.39
CA THR A 27 -23.07 -41.98 -65.73
C THR A 27 -22.00 -41.21 -66.51
N ASP A 28 -21.43 -41.81 -67.56
CA ASP A 28 -20.39 -41.15 -68.37
C ASP A 28 -20.86 -39.80 -68.94
N ASP A 29 -22.11 -39.70 -69.38
CA ASP A 29 -22.71 -38.45 -69.88
C ASP A 29 -22.83 -37.39 -68.77
N GLU A 30 -23.25 -37.80 -67.57
CA GLU A 30 -23.36 -36.91 -66.41
C GLU A 30 -21.96 -36.47 -65.89
N GLN A 31 -20.96 -37.35 -65.96
CA GLN A 31 -19.56 -37.02 -65.65
C GLN A 31 -19.00 -36.02 -66.66
N GLN A 32 -19.28 -36.20 -67.95
CA GLN A 32 -18.91 -35.22 -68.98
C GLN A 32 -19.59 -33.87 -68.75
N LEU A 33 -20.87 -33.87 -68.36
CA LEU A 33 -21.60 -32.65 -68.00
C LEU A 33 -20.99 -31.95 -66.79
N PHE A 34 -20.55 -32.71 -65.78
CA PHE A 34 -19.82 -32.16 -64.64
C PHE A 34 -18.50 -31.52 -65.06
N VAL A 35 -17.67 -32.23 -65.84
CA VAL A 35 -16.38 -31.72 -66.32
C VAL A 35 -16.56 -30.49 -67.20
N ALA A 36 -17.53 -30.48 -68.10
CA ALA A 36 -17.84 -29.34 -68.96
C ALA A 36 -18.31 -28.13 -68.14
N SER A 37 -19.22 -28.34 -67.20
CA SER A 37 -19.71 -27.29 -66.27
C SER A 37 -18.58 -26.73 -65.42
N PHE A 38 -17.68 -27.59 -64.92
CA PHE A 38 -16.53 -27.20 -64.13
C PHE A 38 -15.47 -26.45 -64.94
N TYR A 39 -15.19 -26.90 -66.17
CA TYR A 39 -14.32 -26.19 -67.10
C TYR A 39 -14.84 -24.78 -67.39
N CYS A 40 -16.14 -24.66 -67.67
CA CYS A 40 -16.79 -23.37 -67.88
C CYS A 40 -16.68 -22.48 -66.63
N TYR A 41 -16.80 -23.04 -65.43
CA TYR A 41 -16.62 -22.30 -64.18
C TYR A 41 -15.20 -21.78 -63.97
N ILE A 42 -14.18 -22.56 -64.34
CA ILE A 42 -12.77 -22.14 -64.18
C ILE A 42 -12.40 -21.05 -65.20
N LYS A 43 -12.88 -21.18 -66.44
CA LYS A 43 -12.36 -20.40 -67.56
C LYS A 43 -13.11 -19.11 -67.85
N TYR A 44 -14.39 -19.03 -67.49
CA TYR A 44 -15.28 -17.96 -67.92
C TYR A 44 -16.10 -17.40 -66.76
N ASP A 45 -16.46 -16.12 -66.84
CA ASP A 45 -17.42 -15.49 -65.94
C ASP A 45 -18.85 -15.98 -66.25
N GLN A 46 -19.55 -16.47 -65.23
CA GLN A 46 -20.86 -17.08 -65.42
C GLN A 46 -21.94 -16.12 -65.95
N ARG A 47 -21.78 -14.81 -65.70
CA ARG A 47 -22.79 -13.78 -65.97
C ARG A 47 -22.41 -12.86 -67.11
N ASN A 48 -21.12 -12.66 -67.34
CA ASN A 48 -20.63 -11.63 -68.26
C ASN A 48 -20.14 -12.22 -69.59
N ASP A 49 -19.73 -13.49 -69.62
CA ASP A 49 -19.18 -14.11 -70.83
C ASP A 49 -20.25 -14.86 -71.64
N PHE A 50 -20.43 -14.47 -72.90
CA PHE A 50 -21.40 -15.05 -73.85
C PHE A 50 -20.72 -16.13 -74.71
N VAL A 51 -20.53 -17.32 -74.13
CA VAL A 51 -19.69 -18.39 -74.72
C VAL A 51 -20.46 -19.60 -75.22
N ILE A 52 -21.78 -19.63 -75.08
CA ILE A 52 -22.61 -20.78 -75.47
C ILE A 52 -23.48 -20.40 -76.67
N ASP A 53 -23.26 -21.06 -77.81
CA ASP A 53 -24.09 -20.84 -79.00
C ASP A 53 -25.42 -21.61 -78.89
N LEU A 54 -26.54 -20.93 -79.12
CA LEU A 54 -27.86 -21.54 -79.18
C LEU A 54 -27.90 -22.68 -80.20
N ASP A 55 -27.21 -22.54 -81.33
CA ASP A 55 -27.17 -23.53 -82.42
C ASP A 55 -26.62 -24.89 -82.00
N ASP A 56 -25.69 -24.90 -81.03
CA ASP A 56 -25.10 -26.12 -80.50
C ASP A 56 -25.99 -26.81 -79.45
N VAL A 57 -26.87 -26.04 -78.80
CA VAL A 57 -27.61 -26.53 -77.62
C VAL A 57 -29.09 -26.82 -77.87
N TRP A 58 -29.75 -26.16 -78.81
CA TRP A 58 -31.22 -26.29 -78.94
C TRP A 58 -31.67 -27.71 -79.31
N LYS A 59 -30.92 -28.38 -80.20
CA LYS A 59 -31.19 -29.78 -80.58
C LYS A 59 -30.89 -30.73 -79.42
N TRP A 60 -29.76 -30.51 -78.75
CA TRP A 60 -29.36 -31.31 -77.60
C TRP A 60 -30.39 -31.22 -76.48
N LEU A 61 -30.95 -30.03 -76.24
CA LEU A 61 -31.99 -29.79 -75.26
C LEU A 61 -33.36 -30.33 -75.68
N GLY A 62 -33.51 -30.90 -76.89
CA GLY A 62 -34.71 -31.62 -77.31
C GLY A 62 -35.81 -30.76 -77.92
N PHE A 63 -35.52 -29.54 -78.38
CA PHE A 63 -36.49 -28.76 -79.16
C PHE A 63 -36.66 -29.34 -80.57
N SER A 64 -37.89 -29.32 -81.08
CA SER A 64 -38.21 -29.77 -82.44
C SER A 64 -37.71 -28.82 -83.53
N GLN A 65 -37.66 -27.52 -83.24
CA GLN A 65 -37.22 -26.47 -84.16
C GLN A 65 -36.49 -25.35 -83.40
N LYS A 66 -35.47 -24.75 -84.03
CA LYS A 66 -34.75 -23.59 -83.49
C LYS A 66 -35.68 -22.43 -83.13
N TYR A 67 -36.76 -22.25 -83.89
CA TYR A 67 -37.77 -21.23 -83.63
C TYR A 67 -38.37 -21.34 -82.22
N ASN A 68 -38.74 -22.55 -81.79
CA ASN A 68 -39.33 -22.78 -80.46
C ASN A 68 -38.33 -22.48 -79.34
N ALA A 69 -37.05 -22.82 -79.55
CA ALA A 69 -35.97 -22.51 -78.63
C ALA A 69 -35.74 -21.00 -78.50
N LYS A 70 -35.64 -20.29 -79.65
CA LYS A 70 -35.49 -18.83 -79.70
C LYS A 70 -36.67 -18.13 -79.04
N HIS A 71 -37.91 -18.52 -79.37
CA HIS A 71 -39.11 -17.95 -78.76
C HIS A 71 -39.12 -18.12 -77.24
N MET A 72 -38.72 -19.29 -76.73
CA MET A 72 -38.64 -19.51 -75.28
C MET A 72 -37.56 -18.64 -74.63
N LEU A 73 -36.40 -18.50 -75.29
CA LEU A 73 -35.31 -17.63 -74.84
C LEU A 73 -35.77 -16.17 -74.75
N GLU A 74 -36.38 -15.63 -75.82
CA GLU A 74 -36.89 -14.26 -75.87
C GLU A 74 -38.01 -13.99 -74.86
N LYS A 75 -38.84 -15.00 -74.58
CA LYS A 75 -39.93 -14.89 -73.59
C LYS A 75 -39.42 -14.85 -72.14
N GLN A 76 -38.32 -15.53 -71.83
CA GLN A 76 -37.89 -15.80 -70.45
C GLN A 76 -36.63 -15.02 -70.03
N PHE A 77 -35.89 -14.45 -70.97
CA PHE A 77 -34.57 -13.86 -70.75
C PHE A 77 -34.41 -12.52 -71.44
N VAL A 78 -33.48 -11.69 -70.95
CA VAL A 78 -33.29 -10.31 -71.41
C VAL A 78 -32.12 -10.23 -72.40
N ILE A 79 -32.34 -9.58 -73.54
CA ILE A 79 -31.29 -9.31 -74.54
C ILE A 79 -30.18 -8.42 -73.95
N ASP A 80 -28.95 -8.64 -74.38
CA ASP A 80 -27.70 -7.98 -73.94
C ASP A 80 -27.30 -8.19 -72.46
N ILE A 81 -28.15 -8.86 -71.69
CA ILE A 81 -27.87 -9.29 -70.31
C ILE A 81 -27.69 -10.80 -70.25
N ASP A 82 -28.71 -11.54 -70.69
CA ASP A 82 -28.73 -12.99 -70.60
C ASP A 82 -28.25 -13.66 -71.91
N TYR A 83 -28.52 -13.05 -73.07
CA TYR A 83 -28.04 -13.51 -74.38
C TYR A 83 -27.81 -12.34 -75.35
N LYS A 84 -27.00 -12.55 -76.38
CA LYS A 84 -26.69 -11.58 -77.45
C LYS A 84 -26.96 -12.17 -78.81
N ILE A 85 -27.47 -11.36 -79.71
CA ILE A 85 -27.65 -11.70 -81.12
C ILE A 85 -26.50 -11.06 -81.90
N ILE A 86 -25.68 -11.89 -82.53
CA ILE A 86 -24.54 -11.48 -83.36
C ILE A 86 -24.94 -11.69 -84.81
N ALA A 87 -24.97 -10.59 -85.58
CA ALA A 87 -25.06 -10.66 -87.03
C ALA A 87 -23.66 -10.94 -87.58
N PRO A 88 -23.48 -11.93 -88.48
CA PRO A 88 -22.21 -12.12 -89.17
C PRO A 88 -21.89 -10.86 -90.00
N GLU A 89 -20.60 -10.51 -90.09
CA GLU A 89 -20.14 -9.48 -91.02
C GLU A 89 -20.66 -9.80 -92.43
N CYS A 90 -21.24 -8.81 -93.11
CA CYS A 90 -21.71 -8.91 -94.49
C CYS A 90 -20.53 -9.27 -95.41
N SER A 91 -20.19 -10.55 -95.47
CA SER A 91 -19.19 -11.10 -96.36
C SER A 91 -19.83 -11.17 -97.75
N GLY A 92 -19.75 -10.04 -98.45
CA GLY A 92 -20.02 -9.88 -99.88
C GLY A 92 -21.29 -10.58 -100.37
N ALA A 93 -22.43 -9.88 -100.33
CA ALA A 93 -23.65 -10.33 -100.99
C ALA A 93 -23.33 -10.74 -102.43
N LYS A 94 -23.42 -12.05 -102.74
CA LYS A 94 -23.50 -12.51 -104.13
C LYS A 94 -24.91 -12.18 -104.62
N ASN A 95 -24.98 -11.43 -105.72
CA ASN A 95 -26.21 -11.06 -106.43
C ASN A 95 -26.86 -12.28 -107.10
N ASP A 96 -27.25 -13.29 -106.33
CA ASP A 96 -28.06 -14.39 -106.82
C ASP A 96 -29.51 -14.17 -106.37
N THR A 97 -30.47 -14.30 -107.29
CA THR A 97 -31.89 -13.99 -107.13
C THR A 97 -32.66 -14.96 -106.22
N ARG A 98 -31.97 -15.67 -105.32
CA ARG A 98 -32.54 -16.55 -104.31
C ARG A 98 -32.18 -16.01 -102.95
N GLY A 99 -33.15 -15.37 -102.29
CA GLY A 99 -32.96 -14.71 -101.00
C GLY A 99 -32.37 -15.64 -99.94
N GLY A 100 -31.19 -15.28 -99.43
CA GLY A 100 -30.58 -15.94 -98.28
C GLY A 100 -31.26 -15.47 -97.00
N HIS A 101 -31.59 -16.39 -96.11
CA HIS A 101 -31.99 -16.03 -94.75
C HIS A 101 -30.76 -15.50 -93.99
N ASN A 102 -30.89 -14.33 -93.35
CA ASN A 102 -29.84 -13.81 -92.48
C ASN A 102 -29.55 -14.82 -91.37
N LYS A 103 -28.31 -15.32 -91.32
CA LYS A 103 -27.89 -16.27 -90.28
C LYS A 103 -27.67 -15.49 -88.98
N GLU A 104 -28.56 -15.65 -88.01
CA GLU A 104 -28.42 -15.08 -86.67
C GLU A 104 -27.67 -16.05 -85.74
N ILE A 105 -26.59 -15.59 -85.12
CA ILE A 105 -25.86 -16.32 -84.07
C ILE A 105 -26.34 -15.80 -82.73
N ILE A 106 -26.83 -16.68 -81.86
CA ILE A 106 -27.37 -16.30 -80.55
C ILE A 106 -26.45 -16.88 -79.49
N MET A 107 -25.70 -16.01 -78.81
CA MET A 107 -24.76 -16.40 -77.77
C MET A 107 -25.38 -16.18 -76.40
N LEU A 108 -25.35 -17.18 -75.53
CA LEU A 108 -25.87 -17.16 -74.17
C LEU A 108 -24.72 -17.08 -73.17
N THR A 109 -24.99 -16.45 -72.02
CA THR A 109 -24.10 -16.61 -70.86
C THR A 109 -24.24 -18.00 -70.25
N ILE A 110 -23.23 -18.42 -69.47
CA ILE A 110 -23.27 -19.73 -68.78
C ILE A 110 -24.43 -19.79 -67.80
N ARG A 111 -24.71 -18.71 -67.06
CA ARG A 111 -25.85 -18.63 -66.15
C ARG A 111 -27.15 -18.78 -66.92
N THR A 112 -27.30 -18.05 -68.03
CA THR A 112 -28.49 -18.11 -68.87
C THR A 112 -28.71 -19.52 -69.39
N PHE A 113 -27.68 -20.18 -69.91
CA PHE A 113 -27.80 -21.56 -70.38
C PHE A 113 -28.29 -22.51 -69.28
N LYS A 114 -27.75 -22.42 -68.06
CA LYS A 114 -28.22 -23.25 -66.94
C LYS A 114 -29.70 -22.99 -66.64
N LEU A 115 -30.09 -21.73 -66.50
CA LEU A 115 -31.50 -21.34 -66.27
C LEU A 115 -32.41 -21.74 -67.45
N TYR A 116 -31.88 -21.71 -68.66
CA TYR A 116 -32.57 -22.08 -69.88
C TYR A 116 -32.86 -23.58 -69.89
N CYS A 117 -31.88 -24.42 -69.53
CA CYS A 117 -32.09 -25.84 -69.29
C CYS A 117 -33.17 -26.09 -68.22
N LEU A 118 -33.20 -25.27 -67.15
CA LEU A 118 -34.22 -25.40 -66.10
C LEU A 118 -35.65 -25.01 -66.53
N LYS A 119 -35.79 -24.25 -67.63
CA LYS A 119 -37.07 -23.66 -68.08
C LYS A 119 -37.58 -24.26 -69.40
N ALA A 120 -36.77 -25.08 -70.08
CA ALA A 120 -37.06 -25.56 -71.43
C ALA A 120 -38.27 -26.50 -71.53
N GLY A 121 -38.64 -27.18 -70.44
CA GLY A 121 -39.82 -28.05 -70.40
C GLY A 121 -39.76 -29.23 -71.39
N THR A 122 -38.56 -29.67 -71.74
CA THR A 122 -38.32 -30.81 -72.62
C THR A 122 -37.94 -32.05 -71.81
N LYS A 123 -38.04 -33.25 -72.40
CA LYS A 123 -37.57 -34.49 -71.74
C LYS A 123 -36.09 -34.44 -71.37
N LYS A 124 -35.26 -33.71 -72.14
CA LYS A 124 -33.84 -33.53 -71.81
C LYS A 124 -33.67 -32.58 -70.61
N ALA A 125 -34.48 -31.53 -70.53
CA ALA A 125 -34.51 -30.66 -69.35
C ALA A 125 -34.82 -31.45 -68.08
N ASP A 126 -35.79 -32.35 -68.12
CA ASP A 126 -36.11 -33.22 -66.97
C ASP A 126 -34.92 -34.09 -66.54
N GLN A 127 -34.18 -34.67 -67.50
CA GLN A 127 -32.94 -35.41 -67.19
C GLN A 127 -31.86 -34.51 -66.55
N ILE A 128 -31.76 -33.25 -67.00
CA ILE A 128 -30.82 -32.28 -66.44
C ILE A 128 -31.24 -31.87 -65.02
N HIS A 129 -32.54 -31.82 -64.72
CA HIS A 129 -33.05 -31.58 -63.36
C HIS A 129 -32.61 -32.70 -62.42
N GLU A 130 -32.86 -33.95 -62.79
CA GLU A 130 -32.44 -35.11 -62.00
C GLU A 130 -30.93 -35.13 -61.77
N TYR A 131 -30.14 -34.81 -62.80
CA TYR A 131 -28.69 -34.64 -62.66
C TYR A 131 -28.32 -33.59 -61.62
N TYR A 132 -28.99 -32.43 -61.60
CA TYR A 132 -28.71 -31.37 -60.64
C TYR A 132 -29.10 -31.75 -59.21
N ILE A 133 -30.24 -32.44 -59.02
CA ILE A 133 -30.68 -32.95 -57.72
C ILE A 133 -29.65 -33.96 -57.18
N LYS A 134 -29.27 -34.92 -58.01
CA LYS A 134 -28.24 -35.92 -57.68
C LYS A 134 -26.90 -35.30 -57.33
N LEU A 135 -26.51 -34.22 -58.02
CA LEU A 135 -25.29 -33.47 -57.74
C LEU A 135 -25.38 -32.74 -56.40
N GLU A 136 -26.51 -32.14 -56.09
CA GLU A 136 -26.75 -31.47 -54.81
C GLU A 136 -26.70 -32.46 -53.64
N GLU A 137 -27.39 -33.60 -53.75
CA GLU A 137 -27.39 -34.66 -52.72
C GLU A 137 -25.97 -35.17 -52.45
N LEU A 138 -25.21 -35.45 -53.50
CA LEU A 138 -23.83 -35.91 -53.38
C LEU A 138 -22.94 -34.84 -52.74
N LEU A 139 -23.10 -33.57 -53.11
CA LEU A 139 -22.35 -32.47 -52.49
C LEU A 139 -22.67 -32.33 -51.00
N GLN A 140 -23.95 -32.41 -50.63
CA GLN A 140 -24.37 -32.35 -49.23
C GLN A 140 -23.80 -33.53 -48.42
N GLU A 141 -23.82 -34.73 -48.99
CA GLU A 141 -23.23 -35.93 -48.37
C GLU A 141 -21.72 -35.74 -48.12
N VAL A 142 -20.96 -35.34 -49.14
CA VAL A 142 -19.50 -35.11 -49.01
C VAL A 142 -19.21 -34.04 -47.95
N ILE A 143 -19.95 -32.93 -47.98
CA ILE A 143 -19.79 -31.85 -46.99
C ILE A 143 -20.07 -32.36 -45.57
N HIS A 144 -21.10 -33.18 -45.39
CA HIS A 144 -21.47 -33.72 -44.08
C HIS A 144 -20.41 -34.69 -43.54
N GLU A 145 -19.92 -35.60 -44.38
CA GLU A 145 -18.89 -36.55 -43.99
C GLU A 145 -17.58 -35.84 -43.61
N GLU A 146 -17.15 -34.86 -44.42
CA GLU A 146 -15.92 -34.10 -44.17
C GLU A 146 -16.03 -33.21 -42.92
N SER A 147 -17.20 -32.62 -42.69
CA SER A 147 -17.47 -31.86 -41.46
C SER A 147 -17.40 -32.75 -40.22
N SER A 148 -17.93 -33.97 -40.32
CA SER A 148 -17.92 -34.95 -39.24
C SER A 148 -16.50 -35.45 -38.95
N GLU A 149 -15.73 -35.73 -39.99
CA GLU A 149 -14.33 -36.13 -39.87
C GLU A 149 -13.47 -35.01 -39.25
N LEU A 150 -13.64 -33.76 -39.72
CA LEU A 150 -12.94 -32.61 -39.18
C LEU A 150 -13.28 -32.39 -37.70
N LYS A 151 -14.55 -32.56 -37.32
CA LYS A 151 -14.97 -32.48 -35.92
C LYS A 151 -14.26 -33.52 -35.06
N LEU A 152 -14.18 -34.77 -35.53
CA LEU A 152 -13.48 -35.84 -34.82
C LEU A 152 -11.98 -35.56 -34.68
N GLN A 153 -11.33 -35.04 -35.72
CA GLN A 153 -9.93 -34.64 -35.67
C GLN A 153 -9.67 -33.53 -34.65
N LEU A 154 -10.57 -32.54 -34.57
CA LEU A 154 -10.49 -31.46 -33.59
C LEU A 154 -10.65 -31.99 -32.16
N GLU A 155 -11.63 -32.86 -31.92
CA GLU A 155 -11.84 -33.50 -30.62
C GLU A 155 -10.58 -34.28 -30.19
N HIS A 156 -10.01 -35.11 -31.07
CA HIS A 156 -8.78 -35.84 -30.79
C HIS A 156 -7.63 -34.90 -30.42
N LYS A 157 -7.40 -33.86 -31.23
CA LYS A 157 -6.33 -32.89 -31.00
C LYS A 157 -6.51 -32.13 -29.68
N THR A 158 -7.74 -31.81 -29.28
CA THR A 158 -7.99 -31.16 -27.98
C THR A 158 -7.68 -32.08 -26.80
N VAL A 159 -8.01 -33.38 -26.90
CA VAL A 159 -7.68 -34.36 -25.86
C VAL A 159 -6.17 -34.54 -25.74
N GLU A 160 -5.47 -34.68 -26.86
CA GLU A 160 -4.00 -34.77 -26.90
C GLU A 160 -3.35 -33.54 -26.26
N LEU A 161 -3.82 -32.34 -26.62
CA LEU A 161 -3.30 -31.10 -26.06
C LEU A 161 -3.51 -31.02 -24.54
N ASN A 162 -4.70 -31.40 -24.05
CA ASN A 162 -4.98 -31.43 -22.61
C ASN A 162 -4.07 -32.43 -21.87
N ASN A 163 -3.88 -33.63 -22.42
CA ASN A 163 -2.97 -34.64 -21.84
C ASN A 163 -1.52 -34.15 -21.82
N HIS A 164 -1.08 -33.46 -22.88
CA HIS A 164 0.25 -32.86 -22.95
C HIS A 164 0.44 -31.74 -21.92
N ILE A 165 -0.57 -30.88 -21.74
CA ILE A 165 -0.56 -29.83 -20.71
C ILE A 165 -0.43 -30.47 -19.31
N ILE A 166 -1.25 -31.48 -18.99
CA ILE A 166 -1.23 -32.18 -17.70
C ILE A 166 0.14 -32.83 -17.44
N THR A 167 0.72 -33.46 -18.46
CA THR A 167 2.02 -34.13 -18.31
C THR A 167 3.13 -33.10 -18.10
N THR A 168 3.11 -32.02 -18.88
CA THR A 168 4.08 -30.93 -18.77
C THR A 168 4.00 -30.22 -17.42
N THR A 169 2.80 -30.00 -16.87
CA THR A 169 2.65 -29.39 -15.53
C THR A 169 3.19 -30.31 -14.44
N ILE A 170 2.87 -31.61 -14.49
CA ILE A 170 3.41 -32.61 -13.54
C ILE A 170 4.94 -32.67 -13.61
N GLU A 171 5.53 -32.65 -14.82
CA GLU A 171 6.98 -32.63 -15.00
C GLU A 171 7.62 -31.36 -14.43
N LYS A 172 7.02 -30.19 -14.68
CA LYS A 172 7.48 -28.91 -14.11
C LYS A 172 7.47 -28.93 -12.58
N GLU A 173 6.42 -29.47 -11.97
CA GLU A 173 6.33 -29.62 -10.51
C GLU A 173 7.41 -30.56 -9.97
N ARG A 174 7.66 -31.69 -10.64
CA ARG A 174 8.72 -32.63 -10.27
C ARG A 174 10.11 -32.03 -10.40
N ILE A 175 10.38 -31.30 -11.48
CA ILE A 175 11.66 -30.61 -11.69
C ILE A 175 11.86 -29.57 -10.59
N ARG A 176 10.84 -28.74 -10.31
CA ARG A 176 10.90 -27.72 -9.25
C ARG A 176 11.18 -28.35 -7.89
N GLU A 177 10.46 -29.41 -7.51
CA GLU A 177 10.71 -30.13 -6.27
C GLU A 177 12.15 -30.68 -6.21
N LYS A 178 12.62 -31.30 -7.29
CA LYS A 178 13.98 -31.85 -7.37
C LYS A 178 15.03 -30.76 -7.21
N THR A 179 14.90 -29.63 -7.92
CA THR A 179 15.80 -28.49 -7.82
C THR A 179 15.80 -27.89 -6.41
N LEU A 180 14.63 -27.75 -5.78
CA LEU A 180 14.55 -27.31 -4.39
C LEU A 180 15.32 -28.29 -3.49
N LEU A 181 15.07 -29.59 -3.58
CA LEU A 181 15.78 -30.58 -2.77
C LEU A 181 17.31 -30.57 -2.99
N GLU A 182 17.78 -30.24 -4.18
CA GLU A 182 19.22 -30.11 -4.50
C GLU A 182 19.85 -28.86 -3.88
N GLN A 183 19.12 -27.75 -3.77
CA GLN A 183 19.60 -26.51 -3.13
C GLN A 183 19.80 -26.65 -1.61
N PHE A 184 19.08 -27.56 -0.95
CA PHE A 184 19.16 -27.79 0.49
C PHE A 184 20.06 -28.98 0.83
N HIS A 185 21.33 -28.70 1.16
CA HIS A 185 22.30 -29.68 1.63
C HIS A 185 21.90 -30.27 2.99
N ASN A 186 22.49 -31.42 3.35
CA ASN A 186 22.30 -32.02 4.67
C ASN A 186 22.73 -31.05 5.78
N ASN A 187 21.98 -31.06 6.89
CA ASN A 187 22.18 -30.17 8.05
C ASN A 187 21.93 -28.68 7.76
N THR A 188 21.20 -28.35 6.69
CA THR A 188 20.72 -26.99 6.45
C THR A 188 19.41 -26.76 7.18
N GLN A 189 19.37 -25.77 8.07
CA GLN A 189 18.14 -25.35 8.72
C GLN A 189 17.21 -24.68 7.71
N CYS A 190 15.97 -25.15 7.65
CA CYS A 190 14.98 -24.60 6.74
C CYS A 190 13.56 -24.69 7.30
N VAL A 191 12.72 -23.79 6.81
CA VAL A 191 11.26 -23.86 6.92
C VAL A 191 10.70 -24.11 5.53
N TYR A 192 9.73 -25.00 5.41
CA TYR A 192 9.14 -25.38 4.13
C TYR A 192 7.62 -25.43 4.23
N TYR A 193 6.99 -25.41 3.06
CA TYR A 193 5.61 -25.79 2.93
C TYR A 193 5.35 -26.55 1.62
N GLY A 194 4.33 -27.40 1.62
CA GLY A 194 3.94 -28.25 0.50
C GLY A 194 2.44 -28.50 0.45
N ILE A 195 1.93 -28.78 -0.74
CA ILE A 195 0.52 -29.13 -0.96
C ILE A 195 0.31 -30.60 -0.62
N ILE A 196 -0.86 -30.90 -0.08
CA ILE A 196 -1.37 -32.25 0.11
C ILE A 196 -2.77 -32.34 -0.48
N ASP A 197 -3.14 -33.51 -0.99
CA ASP A 197 -4.48 -33.76 -1.53
C ASP A 197 -5.47 -34.19 -0.42
N ASN A 198 -5.00 -34.34 0.82
CA ASN A 198 -5.88 -34.46 1.97
C ASN A 198 -6.70 -33.18 2.13
N LEU A 199 -7.98 -33.33 2.44
CA LEU A 199 -8.90 -32.23 2.68
C LEU A 199 -9.08 -32.00 4.18
N SER A 200 -9.46 -30.78 4.55
CA SER A 200 -9.88 -30.48 5.92
C SER A 200 -11.22 -31.16 6.27
N GLU A 201 -11.62 -31.12 7.54
CA GLU A 201 -12.95 -31.58 7.99
C GLU A 201 -14.08 -30.85 7.24
N ASN A 202 -13.84 -29.60 6.83
CA ASN A 202 -14.78 -28.79 6.03
C ASN A 202 -14.59 -28.95 4.51
N ASN A 203 -13.87 -29.98 4.06
CA ASN A 203 -13.58 -30.24 2.63
C ASN A 203 -12.74 -29.15 1.93
N GLU A 204 -11.97 -28.39 2.70
CA GLU A 204 -11.12 -27.29 2.24
C GLU A 204 -9.74 -27.79 1.77
N LYS A 205 -9.11 -27.06 0.82
CA LYS A 205 -7.74 -27.34 0.40
C LYS A 205 -6.74 -26.83 1.44
N ILE A 206 -5.75 -27.66 1.74
CA ILE A 206 -4.77 -27.36 2.79
C ILE A 206 -3.33 -27.61 2.33
N ILE A 207 -2.41 -26.86 2.92
CA ILE A 207 -0.96 -27.08 2.80
C ILE A 207 -0.38 -27.52 4.13
N LYS A 208 0.70 -28.29 4.06
CA LYS A 208 1.54 -28.65 5.20
C LYS A 208 2.72 -27.70 5.27
N PHE A 209 2.96 -27.09 6.44
CA PHE A 209 4.18 -26.33 6.72
C PHE A 209 4.99 -26.96 7.85
N GLY A 210 6.25 -26.58 8.00
CA GLY A 210 7.07 -26.94 9.16
C GLY A 210 8.55 -26.74 8.92
N ASN A 211 9.37 -27.13 9.90
CA ASN A 211 10.83 -27.03 9.81
C ASN A 211 11.55 -28.37 9.60
N SER A 212 12.80 -28.30 9.11
CA SER A 212 13.72 -29.44 9.02
C SER A 212 15.19 -29.01 8.99
N ASN A 213 16.10 -29.92 9.36
CA ASN A 213 17.55 -29.83 9.07
C ASN A 213 17.96 -30.72 7.90
N ASN A 214 17.06 -31.60 7.45
CA ASN A 214 17.27 -32.50 6.33
C ASN A 214 15.97 -32.54 5.53
N LEU A 215 15.85 -31.63 4.56
CA LEU A 215 14.64 -31.47 3.78
C LEU A 215 14.31 -32.74 2.98
N LYS A 216 15.32 -33.41 2.41
CA LYS A 216 15.15 -34.64 1.61
C LYS A 216 14.46 -35.76 2.40
N THR A 217 14.96 -36.06 3.59
CA THR A 217 14.37 -37.10 4.45
C THR A 217 12.96 -36.70 4.90
N ARG A 218 12.75 -35.42 5.22
CA ARG A 218 11.45 -34.90 5.65
C ARG A 218 10.39 -34.99 4.56
N VAL A 219 10.74 -34.65 3.32
CA VAL A 219 9.83 -34.78 2.16
C VAL A 219 9.49 -36.24 1.89
N LYS A 220 10.45 -37.16 2.00
CA LYS A 220 10.18 -38.61 1.88
C LYS A 220 9.14 -39.08 2.91
N GLN A 221 9.32 -38.69 4.18
CA GLN A 221 8.36 -39.00 5.24
C GLN A 221 6.96 -38.43 4.96
N HIS A 222 6.88 -37.21 4.42
CA HIS A 222 5.61 -36.60 4.07
C HIS A 222 4.92 -37.30 2.89
N LYS A 223 5.67 -37.79 1.91
CA LYS A 223 5.14 -38.62 0.81
C LYS A 223 4.57 -39.95 1.32
N ASP A 224 5.12 -40.50 2.40
CA ASP A 224 4.60 -41.72 3.05
C ASP A 224 3.37 -41.45 3.95
N THR A 225 3.20 -40.20 4.39
CA THR A 225 2.17 -39.79 5.37
C THR A 225 0.93 -39.19 4.71
N TYR A 226 1.11 -38.26 3.78
CA TYR A 226 0.03 -37.48 3.16
C TYR A 226 -0.23 -37.93 1.73
N LEU A 227 -1.47 -37.75 1.28
CA LEU A 227 -1.87 -38.05 -0.09
C LEU A 227 -1.21 -37.07 -1.05
N ASN A 228 -0.41 -37.59 -1.97
CA ASN A 228 0.27 -36.86 -3.05
C ASN A 228 1.00 -35.59 -2.57
N PHE A 229 1.79 -35.69 -1.49
CA PHE A 229 2.58 -34.56 -1.02
C PHE A 229 3.51 -34.00 -2.10
N ARG A 230 3.43 -32.69 -2.35
CA ARG A 230 4.28 -31.94 -3.30
C ARG A 230 4.92 -30.76 -2.58
N LEU A 231 6.25 -30.73 -2.51
CA LEU A 231 6.99 -29.59 -1.95
C LEU A 231 6.86 -28.38 -2.88
N ILE A 232 6.40 -27.24 -2.35
CA ILE A 232 6.22 -26.00 -3.15
C ILE A 232 7.39 -25.06 -2.95
N ASN A 233 7.79 -24.86 -1.69
CA ASN A 233 8.89 -23.96 -1.38
C ASN A 233 9.57 -24.34 -0.06
N ALA A 234 10.82 -23.91 0.05
CA ALA A 234 11.61 -24.00 1.26
C ALA A 234 12.52 -22.77 1.38
N PHE A 235 12.71 -22.29 2.60
CA PHE A 235 13.50 -21.12 2.94
C PHE A 235 14.62 -21.55 3.87
N LYS A 236 15.85 -21.21 3.51
CA LYS A 236 17.00 -21.38 4.40
C LYS A 236 16.89 -20.34 5.50
N VAL A 237 17.02 -20.77 6.74
CA VAL A 237 16.90 -19.89 7.91
C VAL A 237 17.91 -20.25 8.98
N ASP A 238 18.29 -19.29 9.83
CA ASP A 238 19.26 -19.54 10.92
C ASP A 238 18.61 -20.14 12.17
N ASN A 239 17.39 -19.71 12.52
CA ASN A 239 16.63 -20.22 13.67
C ASN A 239 15.25 -20.75 13.27
N LYS A 240 15.22 -21.97 12.75
CA LYS A 240 14.01 -22.59 12.20
C LYS A 240 12.85 -22.73 13.19
N LEU A 241 13.13 -22.84 14.50
CA LEU A 241 12.10 -23.01 15.52
C LEU A 241 11.37 -21.69 15.80
N GLN A 242 12.13 -20.60 15.92
CA GLN A 242 11.56 -19.26 16.08
C GLN A 242 10.72 -18.87 14.87
N ILE A 243 11.21 -19.14 13.65
CA ILE A 243 10.46 -18.86 12.43
C ILE A 243 9.16 -19.67 12.38
N GLU A 244 9.19 -20.97 12.71
CA GLU A 244 7.97 -21.78 12.70
C GLU A 244 6.93 -21.28 13.72
N ASN A 245 7.36 -20.89 14.92
CA ASN A 245 6.46 -20.32 15.93
C ASN A 245 5.89 -18.98 15.49
N ALA A 246 6.71 -18.10 14.89
CA ALA A 246 6.24 -16.84 14.35
C ALA A 246 5.24 -17.02 13.20
N ILE A 247 5.42 -18.06 12.36
CA ILE A 247 4.41 -18.44 11.35
C ILE A 247 3.11 -18.86 12.02
N LYS A 248 3.17 -19.60 13.14
CA LYS A 248 1.95 -20.00 13.88
C LYS A 248 1.22 -18.82 14.51
N GLU A 249 1.96 -17.84 15.02
CA GLU A 249 1.41 -16.67 15.74
C GLU A 249 0.96 -15.55 14.80
N ASN A 250 1.48 -15.50 13.57
CA ASN A 250 1.14 -14.46 12.61
C ASN A 250 -0.37 -14.41 12.33
N VAL A 251 -0.95 -13.20 12.37
CA VAL A 251 -2.39 -12.96 12.18
C VAL A 251 -2.92 -13.55 10.87
N PHE A 252 -2.12 -13.52 9.80
CA PHE A 252 -2.48 -14.05 8.49
C PHE A 252 -2.66 -15.59 8.49
N PHE A 253 -1.82 -16.29 9.26
CA PHE A 253 -1.81 -17.76 9.29
C PHE A 253 -2.63 -18.34 10.44
N SER A 254 -2.69 -17.67 11.61
CA SER A 254 -3.36 -18.17 12.81
C SER A 254 -4.85 -18.47 12.58
N GLN A 255 -5.55 -17.61 11.83
CA GLN A 255 -6.95 -17.79 11.46
C GLN A 255 -7.19 -18.95 10.48
N ARG A 256 -6.13 -19.40 9.79
CA ARG A 256 -6.18 -20.40 8.71
C ARG A 256 -5.63 -21.74 9.12
N GLN A 257 -5.23 -21.91 10.37
CA GLN A 257 -4.76 -23.20 10.88
C GLN A 257 -5.88 -24.23 10.82
N ARG A 258 -5.52 -25.43 10.37
CA ARG A 258 -6.40 -26.59 10.30
C ARG A 258 -5.75 -27.77 10.98
N THR A 259 -6.57 -28.76 11.29
CA THR A 259 -6.09 -30.03 11.81
C THR A 259 -6.73 -31.15 11.02
N ILE A 260 -5.97 -32.21 10.77
CA ILE A 260 -6.49 -33.47 10.22
C ILE A 260 -5.99 -34.64 11.05
N THR A 261 -6.73 -35.74 11.03
CA THR A 261 -6.35 -37.00 11.67
C THR A 261 -6.03 -38.04 10.60
N ILE A 262 -4.79 -38.52 10.55
CA ILE A 262 -4.35 -39.56 9.61
C ILE A 262 -3.83 -40.74 10.42
N ARG A 263 -4.35 -41.95 10.16
CA ARG A 263 -3.95 -43.20 10.86
C ARG A 263 -3.94 -43.06 12.39
N GLY A 264 -4.95 -42.38 12.94
CA GLY A 264 -5.09 -42.14 14.38
C GLY A 264 -4.16 -41.09 14.99
N LYS A 265 -3.34 -40.40 14.18
CA LYS A 265 -2.48 -39.29 14.62
C LYS A 265 -3.04 -37.95 14.16
N LYS A 266 -3.08 -36.98 15.08
CA LYS A 266 -3.54 -35.61 14.83
C LYS A 266 -2.37 -34.75 14.34
N TYR A 267 -2.55 -34.04 13.22
CA TYR A 267 -1.56 -33.16 12.62
C TYR A 267 -2.05 -31.72 12.62
N VAL A 268 -1.24 -30.79 13.15
CA VAL A 268 -1.69 -29.42 13.46
C VAL A 268 -1.03 -28.32 12.64
N GLU A 269 0.14 -28.56 12.02
CA GLU A 269 0.80 -27.53 11.21
C GLU A 269 0.32 -27.60 9.76
N LEU A 270 -0.96 -27.28 9.58
CA LEU A 270 -1.69 -27.24 8.31
C LEU A 270 -2.39 -25.91 8.14
N LEU A 271 -2.43 -25.38 6.92
CA LEU A 271 -3.06 -24.09 6.62
C LEU A 271 -4.06 -24.24 5.48
N ASN A 272 -5.24 -23.65 5.64
CA ASN A 272 -6.19 -23.46 4.54
C ASN A 272 -5.59 -22.50 3.49
N ILE A 273 -5.70 -22.88 2.22
CA ILE A 273 -5.23 -22.08 1.07
C ILE A 273 -6.35 -21.61 0.15
N ASP A 274 -7.61 -21.75 0.55
CA ASP A 274 -8.72 -21.26 -0.23
C ASP A 274 -8.60 -19.73 -0.37
N ASN A 275 -8.67 -19.28 -1.63
CA ASN A 275 -8.53 -17.88 -2.04
C ASN A 275 -7.17 -17.24 -1.72
N ILE A 276 -6.10 -18.02 -1.56
CA ILE A 276 -4.73 -17.49 -1.39
C ILE A 276 -3.80 -18.00 -2.49
N GLY A 277 -3.00 -17.10 -3.06
CA GLY A 277 -1.94 -17.47 -3.98
C GLY A 277 -0.64 -17.87 -3.26
N PHE A 278 0.11 -18.84 -3.80
CA PHE A 278 1.42 -19.23 -3.24
C PHE A 278 2.42 -18.06 -3.14
N ILE A 279 2.29 -17.06 -4.01
CA ILE A 279 3.11 -15.85 -4.00
C ILE A 279 2.88 -15.03 -2.72
N GLU A 280 1.63 -14.97 -2.23
CA GLU A 280 1.28 -14.25 -1.02
C GLU A 280 1.83 -14.97 0.22
N ILE A 281 1.73 -16.30 0.24
CA ILE A 281 2.31 -17.13 1.30
C ILE A 281 3.83 -16.93 1.35
N ASP A 282 4.50 -16.96 0.20
CA ASP A 282 5.94 -16.71 0.10
C ASP A 282 6.32 -15.32 0.63
N LYS A 283 5.52 -14.30 0.31
CA LYS A 283 5.76 -12.92 0.76
C LYS A 283 5.68 -12.81 2.28
N VAL A 284 4.60 -13.33 2.88
CA VAL A 284 4.41 -13.27 4.33
C VAL A 284 5.49 -14.06 5.08
N ILE A 285 5.87 -15.26 4.58
CA ILE A 285 6.95 -16.04 5.20
C ILE A 285 8.29 -15.29 5.11
N LYS A 286 8.60 -14.66 3.96
CA LYS A 286 9.83 -13.85 3.82
C LYS A 286 9.82 -12.65 4.77
N GLU A 287 8.69 -11.96 4.93
CA GLU A 287 8.56 -10.85 5.89
C GLU A 287 8.81 -11.32 7.33
N ILE A 288 8.27 -12.48 7.72
CA ILE A 288 8.52 -13.08 9.05
C ILE A 288 10.01 -13.39 9.23
N ILE A 289 10.63 -14.04 8.24
CA ILE A 289 12.06 -14.38 8.27
C ILE A 289 12.90 -13.10 8.39
N SER A 290 12.64 -12.11 7.54
CA SER A 290 13.33 -10.82 7.58
C SER A 290 13.06 -10.03 8.87
N GLY A 291 11.97 -10.27 9.60
CA GLY A 291 11.74 -9.63 10.90
C GLY A 291 12.54 -10.25 12.05
N ILE A 292 12.91 -11.53 11.93
CA ILE A 292 13.51 -12.32 13.02
C ILE A 292 15.02 -12.52 12.81
N GLU A 293 15.45 -12.69 11.56
CA GLU A 293 16.86 -12.92 11.27
C GLU A 293 17.69 -11.65 11.49
N TYR A 294 18.83 -11.84 12.15
CA TYR A 294 19.78 -10.77 12.44
C TYR A 294 20.59 -10.46 11.18
N SER A 295 20.08 -9.58 10.33
CA SER A 295 20.85 -8.99 9.24
C SER A 295 21.57 -7.73 9.72
N PRO A 296 22.73 -7.36 9.13
CA PRO A 296 23.36 -6.07 9.39
C PRO A 296 22.39 -4.89 9.20
N GLU A 297 21.51 -4.98 8.20
CA GLU A 297 20.48 -3.96 7.96
C GLU A 297 19.44 -3.90 9.08
N ASN A 298 19.00 -5.04 9.61
CA ASN A 298 18.07 -5.08 10.75
C ASN A 298 18.71 -4.55 12.03
N TYR A 299 19.99 -4.84 12.25
CA TYR A 299 20.72 -4.27 13.39
C TYR A 299 20.79 -2.74 13.30
N ILE A 300 21.07 -2.20 12.11
CA ILE A 300 21.07 -0.75 11.88
C ILE A 300 19.69 -0.15 12.15
N LYS A 301 18.61 -0.76 11.65
CA LYS A 301 17.24 -0.32 11.93
C LYS A 301 16.91 -0.35 13.42
N LEU A 302 17.30 -1.41 14.12
CA LEU A 302 17.06 -1.55 15.56
C LEU A 302 17.88 -0.54 16.38
N LEU A 303 19.08 -0.18 15.93
CA LEU A 303 19.87 0.90 16.51
C LEU A 303 19.20 2.26 16.32
N ASP A 304 18.70 2.54 15.11
CA ASP A 304 17.98 3.78 14.81
C ASP A 304 16.69 3.91 15.63
N GLU A 305 15.92 2.83 15.75
CA GLU A 305 14.71 2.77 16.57
C GLU A 305 15.04 2.97 18.06
N ASN A 306 16.09 2.32 18.57
CA ASN A 306 16.56 2.56 19.94
C ASN A 306 16.99 4.02 20.17
N LYS A 307 17.63 4.64 19.18
CA LYS A 307 18.04 6.05 19.26
C LYS A 307 16.83 6.98 19.32
N LEU A 308 15.81 6.71 18.50
CA LEU A 308 14.53 7.42 18.51
C LEU A 308 13.79 7.27 19.85
N LEU A 309 13.68 6.04 20.35
CA LEU A 309 13.04 5.75 21.62
C LEU A 309 13.75 6.43 22.80
N LYS A 310 15.09 6.42 22.83
CA LYS A 310 15.87 7.15 23.84
C LYS A 310 15.59 8.65 23.79
N ALA A 311 15.59 9.26 22.61
CA ALA A 311 15.27 10.68 22.45
C ALA A 311 13.84 11.01 22.91
N GLN A 312 12.86 10.12 22.67
CA GLN A 312 11.50 10.29 23.16
C GLN A 312 11.40 10.19 24.69
N ILE A 313 12.13 9.25 25.31
CA ILE A 313 12.18 9.09 26.76
C ILE A 313 12.81 10.33 27.40
N GLU A 314 13.95 10.81 26.88
CA GLU A 314 14.62 12.02 27.37
C GLU A 314 13.69 13.24 27.29
N LYS A 315 13.05 13.45 26.14
CA LYS A 315 12.08 14.55 25.97
C LYS A 315 10.91 14.46 26.95
N THR A 316 10.40 13.25 27.20
CA THR A 316 9.31 13.03 28.16
C THR A 316 9.77 13.31 29.59
N GLN A 317 10.99 12.91 29.95
CA GLN A 317 11.59 13.20 31.25
C GLN A 317 11.80 14.71 31.45
N GLU A 318 12.28 15.44 30.43
CA GLU A 318 12.41 16.90 30.49
C GLU A 318 11.06 17.60 30.70
N ILE A 319 10.01 17.15 30.00
CA ILE A 319 8.65 17.67 30.18
C ILE A 319 8.18 17.41 31.62
N ASN A 320 8.39 16.20 32.15
CA ASN A 320 8.00 15.85 33.52
C ASN A 320 8.77 16.68 34.56
N LEU A 321 10.09 16.83 34.41
CA LEU A 321 10.90 17.68 35.29
C LEU A 321 10.43 19.13 35.27
N THR A 322 10.09 19.64 34.09
CA THR A 322 9.59 21.01 33.93
C THR A 322 8.24 21.20 34.63
N ASN A 323 7.34 20.22 34.49
CA ASN A 323 6.06 20.23 35.19
C ASN A 323 6.24 20.21 36.71
N ASP A 324 7.12 19.35 37.23
CA ASP A 324 7.41 19.27 38.66
C ASP A 324 8.01 20.59 39.19
N LEU A 325 8.92 21.22 38.44
CA LEU A 325 9.50 22.51 38.80
C LEU A 325 8.45 23.62 38.83
N ILE A 326 7.50 23.64 37.89
CA ILE A 326 6.40 24.61 37.87
C ILE A 326 5.51 24.42 39.11
N LEU A 327 5.16 23.17 39.45
CA LEU A 327 4.35 22.84 40.63
C LEU A 327 5.07 23.24 41.93
N LEU A 328 6.35 22.89 42.08
CA LEU A 328 7.15 23.26 43.25
C LEU A 328 7.32 24.77 43.40
N LYS A 329 7.44 25.51 42.29
CA LYS A 329 7.54 26.96 42.32
C LYS A 329 6.22 27.60 42.77
N TYR A 330 5.10 27.12 42.25
CA TYR A 330 3.77 27.56 42.65
C TYR A 330 3.53 27.32 44.15
N GLU A 331 3.84 26.12 44.62
CA GLU A 331 3.69 25.74 46.03
C GLU A 331 4.58 26.60 46.96
N ASN A 332 5.84 26.81 46.58
CA ASN A 332 6.74 27.67 47.32
C ASN A 332 6.23 29.12 47.42
N ASP A 333 5.70 29.68 46.34
CA ASP A 333 5.17 31.03 46.34
C ASP A 333 3.90 31.14 47.19
N ARG A 334 3.06 30.10 47.22
CA ARG A 334 1.93 30.00 48.15
C ARG A 334 2.40 30.01 49.61
N ILE A 335 3.36 29.15 49.96
CA ILE A 335 3.92 29.05 51.32
C ILE A 335 4.58 30.37 51.75
N LYS A 336 5.34 31.03 50.87
CA LYS A 336 5.93 32.36 51.15
C LYS A 336 4.85 33.38 51.45
N LYS A 337 3.75 33.38 50.68
CA LYS A 337 2.62 34.30 50.88
C LYS A 337 1.94 34.06 52.23
N GLU A 338 1.68 32.81 52.59
CA GLU A 338 1.12 32.42 53.89
C GLU A 338 2.03 32.87 55.04
N ASN A 339 3.33 32.57 54.95
CA ASN A 339 4.31 32.98 55.95
C ASN A 339 4.43 34.51 56.10
N LEU A 340 4.43 35.27 55.00
CA LEU A 340 4.43 36.73 55.04
C LEU A 340 3.17 37.27 55.72
N THR A 341 2.02 36.66 55.45
CA THR A 341 0.74 37.03 56.08
C THR A 341 0.83 36.79 57.59
N LEU A 342 1.35 35.64 58.02
CA LEU A 342 1.58 35.31 59.43
C LEU A 342 2.54 36.31 60.11
N ILE A 343 3.65 36.66 59.45
CA ILE A 343 4.63 37.63 59.97
C ILE A 343 3.97 39.01 60.14
N LYS A 344 3.16 39.45 59.17
CA LYS A 344 2.43 40.73 59.29
C LYS A 344 1.44 40.70 60.46
N LYS A 345 0.67 39.61 60.62
CA LYS A 345 -0.24 39.42 61.76
C LYS A 345 0.52 39.46 63.10
N TYR A 346 1.63 38.72 63.21
CA TYR A 346 2.48 38.71 64.40
C TYR A 346 3.02 40.11 64.75
N ASN A 347 3.53 40.84 63.76
CA ASN A 347 4.06 42.19 63.99
C ASN A 347 2.97 43.20 64.39
N ALA A 348 1.74 43.05 63.88
CA ALA A 348 0.61 43.88 64.27
C ALA A 348 0.25 43.64 65.75
N LEU A 349 0.19 42.37 66.18
CA LEU A 349 -0.04 42.00 67.58
C LEU A 349 1.08 42.50 68.50
N LYS A 350 2.34 42.34 68.11
CA LYS A 350 3.52 42.78 68.89
C LYS A 350 3.60 44.30 69.10
N LYS A 351 3.05 45.10 68.19
CA LYS A 351 2.99 46.56 68.37
C LYS A 351 1.98 46.95 69.44
N ARG A 352 0.81 46.29 69.47
CA ARG A 352 -0.24 46.55 70.46
C ARG A 352 0.20 46.19 71.89
N THR A 353 0.91 45.08 72.06
CA THR A 353 1.44 44.68 73.39
C THR A 353 2.57 45.57 73.93
N LYS A 354 3.12 46.50 73.14
CA LYS A 354 4.14 47.46 73.61
C LYS A 354 3.57 48.82 74.01
N ASP A 355 2.41 49.20 73.49
CA ASP A 355 1.77 50.49 73.81
C ASP A 355 0.97 50.41 75.13
N ASP A 356 0.50 49.22 75.53
CA ASP A 356 -0.17 49.01 76.82
C ASP A 356 0.83 48.50 77.87
N GLY A 357 1.26 49.41 78.76
CA GLY A 357 2.25 49.16 79.81
C GLY A 357 1.83 48.22 80.95
N ASN A 358 0.84 47.33 80.77
CA ASN A 358 0.56 46.24 81.70
C ASN A 358 -0.44 45.22 81.13
N ASN A 359 -0.21 43.93 81.44
CA ASN A 359 -1.00 42.72 81.21
C ASN A 359 -0.87 41.96 79.88
N ASP A 360 -0.25 40.78 79.99
CA ASP A 360 -0.26 39.64 79.06
C ASP A 360 -1.65 38.94 79.00
N LEU A 361 -2.74 39.66 78.73
CA LEU A 361 -4.04 39.04 78.45
C LEU A 361 -4.57 39.50 77.08
N ILE A 362 -4.66 38.55 76.14
CA ILE A 362 -5.24 38.74 74.81
C ILE A 362 -6.71 39.14 74.96
N THR A 363 -7.09 40.31 74.43
CA THR A 363 -8.48 40.81 74.49
C THR A 363 -9.31 40.34 73.29
N TYR A 364 -10.64 40.38 73.39
CA TYR A 364 -11.55 39.99 72.28
C TYR A 364 -11.35 40.88 71.03
N ASP A 365 -10.91 42.13 71.20
CA ASP A 365 -10.57 43.05 70.11
C ASP A 365 -9.24 42.71 69.40
N ASP A 366 -8.35 41.93 70.03
CA ASP A 366 -7.14 41.40 69.39
C ASP A 366 -7.45 40.23 68.44
N VAL A 367 -8.53 39.49 68.71
CA VAL A 367 -9.01 38.38 67.86
C VAL A 367 -9.54 38.92 66.52
N CYS A 368 -10.23 40.05 66.53
CA CYS A 368 -10.77 40.69 65.32
C CYS A 368 -9.68 41.12 64.30
N VAL A 369 -8.44 41.36 64.74
CA VAL A 369 -7.31 41.68 63.85
C VAL A 369 -6.81 40.45 63.10
N ILE A 370 -6.95 39.26 63.69
CA ILE A 370 -6.51 37.99 63.11
C ILE A 370 -7.30 37.67 61.84
N ASP A 371 -8.55 38.12 61.74
CA ASP A 371 -9.45 37.85 60.61
C ASP A 371 -9.45 38.93 59.52
N THR A 372 -8.71 40.03 59.70
CA THR A 372 -8.58 41.04 58.63
C THR A 372 -7.73 40.51 57.46
N PRO A 373 -8.24 40.53 56.20
CA PRO A 373 -7.48 40.08 55.04
C PRO A 373 -6.29 41.02 54.77
N LEU A 374 -5.10 40.60 55.18
CA LEU A 374 -3.86 41.32 54.87
C LEU A 374 -3.39 40.96 53.47
N HIS A 375 -3.28 41.97 52.60
CA HIS A 375 -2.75 41.78 51.26
C HIS A 375 -1.22 41.61 51.29
N VAL A 376 -0.74 40.60 50.58
CA VAL A 376 0.69 40.36 50.31
C VAL A 376 0.90 40.48 48.81
N SER A 377 1.70 41.46 48.40
CA SER A 377 2.02 41.76 47.01
C SER A 377 3.08 40.80 46.45
N LYS A 378 3.14 40.66 45.12
CA LYS A 378 4.16 39.83 44.44
C LYS A 378 5.60 40.26 44.76
N VAL A 379 5.84 41.57 44.88
CA VAL A 379 7.16 42.13 45.21
C VAL A 379 7.61 41.73 46.62
N GLU A 380 6.68 41.55 47.56
CA GLU A 380 7.00 41.07 48.91
C GLU A 380 7.38 39.58 48.93
N ILE A 381 6.73 38.77 48.08
CA ILE A 381 7.05 37.35 47.90
C ILE A 381 8.46 37.18 47.30
N GLU A 382 8.84 38.01 46.33
CA GLU A 382 10.18 38.02 45.75
C GLU A 382 11.26 38.41 46.78
N LYS A 383 10.95 39.35 47.68
CA LYS A 383 11.85 39.80 48.75
C LYS A 383 11.81 38.94 50.00
N TYR A 384 11.13 37.79 49.98
CA TYR A 384 10.95 36.90 51.13
C TYR A 384 12.26 36.52 51.83
N GLY A 385 13.34 36.29 51.07
CA GLY A 385 14.65 35.97 51.63
C GLY A 385 15.22 37.04 52.56
N ASN A 386 14.91 38.32 52.31
CA ASN A 386 15.33 39.43 53.16
C ASN A 386 14.52 39.47 54.47
N VAL A 387 13.22 39.15 54.39
CA VAL A 387 12.35 39.06 55.57
C VAL A 387 12.82 37.95 56.50
N ILE A 388 13.13 36.76 55.97
CA ILE A 388 13.65 35.66 56.77
C ILE A 388 15.00 35.99 57.40
N LYS A 389 15.92 36.66 56.67
CA LYS A 389 17.19 37.13 57.25
C LYS A 389 16.97 38.06 58.45
N SER A 390 15.98 38.95 58.38
CA SER A 390 15.67 39.87 59.50
C SER A 390 15.09 39.17 60.74
N LEU A 391 14.53 37.98 60.58
CA LEU A 391 13.95 37.18 61.67
C LEU A 391 14.96 36.22 62.32
N LYS A 392 16.11 35.96 61.67
CA LYS A 392 17.15 35.10 62.24
C LYS A 392 17.80 35.80 63.43
N LYS A 393 17.87 35.10 64.57
CA LYS A 393 18.61 35.57 65.74
C LYS A 393 20.11 35.58 65.42
N ASN A 394 20.81 36.64 65.80
CA ASN A 394 22.26 36.69 65.75
C ASN A 394 22.81 35.80 66.86
N ILE A 395 23.36 34.65 66.48
CA ILE A 395 23.93 33.64 67.39
C ILE A 395 25.46 33.68 67.23
N LYS A 396 26.18 33.40 68.32
CA LYS A 396 27.64 33.30 68.30
C LYS A 396 28.10 32.15 67.39
N ASN A 397 29.17 32.39 66.65
CA ASN A 397 29.87 31.36 65.88
C ASN A 397 30.63 30.40 66.81
N LYS A 398 31.27 29.37 66.27
CA LYS A 398 32.05 28.38 67.04
C LYS A 398 33.20 29.00 67.86
N GLN A 399 33.62 30.23 67.52
CA GLN A 399 34.68 30.98 68.19
C GLN A 399 34.13 31.95 69.26
N GLY A 400 32.81 31.96 69.50
CA GLY A 400 32.19 32.81 70.53
C GLY A 400 31.92 34.25 70.10
N LEU A 401 32.12 34.59 68.82
CA LEU A 401 31.90 35.93 68.24
C LEU A 401 30.58 35.99 67.45
N TYR A 402 29.98 37.16 67.37
CA TYR A 402 28.82 37.46 66.52
C TYR A 402 29.29 37.88 65.14
N ASN A 403 29.06 37.04 64.12
CA ASN A 403 29.32 37.41 62.73
C ASN A 403 28.09 38.12 62.16
N ILE A 404 28.21 39.42 61.88
CA ILE A 404 27.10 40.23 61.32
C ILE A 404 27.61 40.92 60.06
N ASN A 405 27.00 40.61 58.93
CA ASN A 405 27.38 41.13 57.60
C ASN A 405 28.87 40.95 57.26
N GLY A 406 29.49 39.85 57.73
CA GLY A 406 30.89 39.53 57.45
C GLY A 406 31.92 40.14 58.42
N VAL A 407 31.48 40.83 59.47
CA VAL A 407 32.35 41.38 60.52
C VAL A 407 32.08 40.65 61.83
N ASP A 408 33.14 40.29 62.54
CA ASP A 408 33.05 39.62 63.83
C ASP A 408 33.05 40.63 64.99
N TYR A 409 32.08 40.49 65.88
CA TYR A 409 31.92 41.30 67.08
C TYR A 409 31.94 40.42 68.32
N GLU A 410 32.62 40.86 69.39
CA GLU A 410 32.60 40.15 70.67
C GLU A 410 31.23 40.25 71.35
N LEU A 411 30.58 41.41 71.19
CA LEU A 411 29.32 41.76 71.82
C LEU A 411 28.28 42.15 70.76
N LEU A 412 27.04 41.69 70.96
CA LEU A 412 25.93 42.13 70.12
C LEU A 412 25.52 43.57 70.48
N GLU A 413 25.50 43.88 71.77
CA GLU A 413 25.16 45.20 72.31
C GLU A 413 26.24 45.68 73.28
N GLY A 414 26.68 46.94 73.13
CA GLY A 414 27.71 47.54 73.98
C GLY A 414 27.53 49.04 74.19
N THR A 415 28.52 49.68 74.82
CA THR A 415 28.58 51.13 74.98
C THR A 415 28.89 51.82 73.65
N ARG A 416 28.67 53.15 73.58
CA ARG A 416 29.02 53.94 72.37
C ARG A 416 30.49 53.80 72.01
N GLN A 417 31.36 53.71 73.01
CA GLN A 417 32.79 53.54 72.83
C GLN A 417 33.10 52.16 72.21
N GLU A 418 32.54 51.09 72.76
CA GLU A 418 32.75 49.72 72.25
C GLU A 418 32.22 49.52 70.83
N VAL A 419 31.14 50.20 70.46
CA VAL A 419 30.63 50.20 69.08
C VAL A 419 31.53 51.00 68.13
N TRP A 420 32.11 52.10 68.61
CA TRP A 420 33.05 52.91 67.83
C TRP A 420 34.37 52.18 67.58
N GLU A 421 34.87 51.46 68.58
CA GLU A 421 36.08 50.63 68.51
C GLU A 421 35.87 49.33 67.72
N GLY A 422 34.61 48.95 67.45
CA GLY A 422 34.28 47.74 66.68
C GLY A 422 34.19 46.47 67.52
N LYS A 423 34.20 46.57 68.84
CA LYS A 423 34.01 45.46 69.78
C LYS A 423 32.56 45.00 69.85
N ALA A 424 31.61 45.94 69.75
CA ALA A 424 30.18 45.68 69.75
C ALA A 424 29.50 46.07 68.43
N TYR A 425 28.49 45.31 68.00
CA TYR A 425 27.77 45.60 66.76
C TYR A 425 26.93 46.88 66.84
N GLN A 426 26.14 47.02 67.90
CA GLN A 426 25.26 48.17 68.13
C GLN A 426 25.24 48.57 69.60
N THR A 427 24.75 49.78 69.91
CA THR A 427 24.48 50.16 71.30
C THR A 427 23.17 49.56 71.79
N ALA A 428 22.90 49.53 73.10
CA ALA A 428 21.57 49.20 73.65
C ALA A 428 20.42 50.03 73.03
N GLY A 429 20.71 51.25 72.55
CA GLY A 429 19.76 52.09 71.79
C GLY A 429 19.78 51.88 70.27
N ALA A 430 20.26 50.73 69.78
CA ALA A 430 20.37 50.34 68.37
C ALA A 430 21.17 51.31 67.46
N LEU A 431 22.08 52.11 68.02
CA LEU A 431 23.00 52.94 67.23
C LEU A 431 24.17 52.09 66.72
N LEU A 432 24.40 52.14 65.40
CA LEU A 432 25.55 51.55 64.73
C LEU A 432 26.72 52.53 64.67
N LYS A 433 27.94 52.04 64.40
CA LYS A 433 29.16 52.88 64.32
C LYS A 433 29.00 54.12 63.43
N HIS A 434 28.34 53.99 62.27
CA HIS A 434 28.09 55.12 61.37
C HIS A 434 27.13 56.18 61.95
N ASN A 435 26.35 55.87 62.99
CA ASN A 435 25.47 56.79 63.71
C ASN A 435 26.18 57.53 64.86
N LEU A 436 27.47 57.28 65.07
CA LEU A 436 28.28 57.87 66.13
C LEU A 436 29.32 58.86 65.57
N THR A 437 29.75 59.81 66.38
CA THR A 437 30.79 60.81 66.06
C THR A 437 31.53 61.22 67.32
N ILE A 438 32.72 61.80 67.18
CA ILE A 438 33.54 62.27 68.30
C ILE A 438 33.25 63.76 68.51
N ASN A 439 32.89 64.16 69.72
CA ASN A 439 32.68 65.58 70.05
C ASN A 439 34.02 66.31 70.29
N LYS A 440 33.99 67.63 70.45
CA LYS A 440 35.19 68.46 70.71
C LYS A 440 35.99 68.06 71.97
N LYS A 441 35.38 67.31 72.90
CA LYS A 441 36.01 66.82 74.14
C LYS A 441 36.58 65.40 73.99
N GLY A 442 36.56 64.82 72.79
CA GLY A 442 37.07 63.47 72.53
C GLY A 442 36.09 62.33 72.85
N ASN A 443 34.85 62.63 73.27
CA ASN A 443 33.87 61.60 73.64
C ASN A 443 33.03 61.16 72.43
N VAL A 444 32.77 59.85 72.32
CA VAL A 444 31.89 59.28 71.29
C VAL A 444 30.42 59.54 71.65
N VAL A 445 29.74 60.31 70.79
CA VAL A 445 28.35 60.72 70.93
C VAL A 445 27.53 60.32 69.70
N SER A 446 26.19 60.33 69.81
CA SER A 446 25.32 60.13 68.65
C SER A 446 25.42 61.31 67.68
N LYS A 447 25.60 61.03 66.38
CA LYS A 447 25.56 62.06 65.32
C LYS A 447 24.31 62.91 65.39
N LYS A 448 23.14 62.27 65.52
CA LYS A 448 21.85 62.96 65.59
C LYS A 448 21.81 63.94 66.78
N LYS A 449 22.29 63.51 67.95
CA LYS A 449 22.33 64.36 69.15
C LYS A 449 23.36 65.50 69.03
N CYS A 450 24.53 65.22 68.45
CA CYS A 450 25.57 66.23 68.22
C CYS A 450 25.13 67.31 67.22
N ILE A 451 24.45 66.92 66.14
CA ILE A 451 23.89 67.85 65.16
C ILE A 451 22.79 68.68 65.81
N GLN A 452 21.88 68.05 66.58
CA GLN A 452 20.83 68.77 67.32
C GLN A 452 21.43 69.80 68.29
N GLU A 453 22.49 69.45 69.02
CA GLU A 453 23.19 70.35 69.95
C GLU A 453 23.87 71.53 69.22
N THR A 454 24.28 71.35 67.97
CA THR A 454 24.92 72.39 67.13
C THR A 454 23.88 73.33 66.49
N ILE A 455 22.74 72.79 66.05
CA ILE A 455 21.64 73.57 65.43
C ILE A 455 20.89 74.38 66.49
N ASP A 456 20.65 73.82 67.68
CA ASP A 456 19.84 74.47 68.71
C ASP A 456 20.57 75.56 69.52
N ASN A 457 21.86 75.82 69.26
CA ASN A 457 22.68 76.83 69.97
C ASN A 457 22.46 76.84 71.50
N ARG A 458 22.31 75.66 72.12
CA ARG A 458 21.91 75.54 73.54
C ARG A 458 22.87 76.28 74.49
N PHE A 459 24.15 76.39 74.15
CA PHE A 459 25.13 77.13 74.96
C PHE A 459 24.90 78.65 74.96
N ILE A 460 24.33 79.21 73.89
CA ILE A 460 23.91 80.63 73.83
C ILE A 460 22.60 80.81 74.62
N LYS A 461 21.67 79.85 74.52
CA LYS A 461 20.38 79.88 75.25
C LYS A 461 20.54 79.82 76.79
N TYR A 462 21.65 79.28 77.29
CA TYR A 462 21.94 79.14 78.73
C TYR A 462 23.18 79.91 79.21
N GLY A 463 23.61 80.96 78.49
CA GLY A 463 24.47 82.03 79.04
C GLY A 463 25.95 81.73 79.24
N VAL A 464 26.58 80.88 78.42
CA VAL A 464 28.04 80.65 78.49
C VAL A 464 28.76 81.49 77.43
N ASN A 465 29.61 82.44 77.85
CA ASN A 465 30.34 83.37 76.98
C ASN A 465 31.38 82.68 76.08
N LEU A 466 31.53 83.20 74.86
CA LEU A 466 32.58 82.86 73.90
C LEU A 466 33.95 83.39 74.39
N PRO A 467 35.03 82.58 74.38
CA PRO A 467 36.39 83.09 74.53
C PRO A 467 36.80 83.93 73.30
N ALA A 468 37.60 84.97 73.56
CA ALA A 468 37.98 86.05 72.65
C ALA A 468 38.67 85.60 71.34
N GLN A 469 38.48 86.40 70.29
CA GLN A 469 39.20 86.34 69.01
C GLN A 469 40.58 87.02 69.14
N ASP A 470 41.63 86.33 68.72
CA ASP A 470 42.79 86.88 68.00
C ASP A 470 43.13 85.84 66.91
N LYS A 471 42.84 86.14 65.63
CA LYS A 471 43.75 86.75 64.65
C LYS A 471 44.99 85.91 64.38
N ASP A 472 44.87 84.96 63.45
CA ASP A 472 45.57 85.04 62.16
C ASP A 472 44.93 84.11 61.13
N ILE A 473 44.66 84.67 59.95
CA ILE A 473 44.17 84.04 58.73
C ILE A 473 45.21 84.38 57.64
N LEU A 474 45.47 83.41 56.74
CA LEU A 474 46.20 83.50 55.46
C LEU A 474 47.73 83.59 55.58
N THR A 475 48.51 82.74 54.91
CA THR A 475 48.30 82.06 53.60
C THR A 475 48.30 80.54 53.64
#